data_AF-A0A8T5RPG5-F1
#
_entry.id   AF-A0A8T5RPG5-F1
#
_cell.length_a   1.000
_cell.length_b   1.000
_cell.length_c   1.000
_cell.angle_alpha   90.00
_cell.angle_beta   90.00
_cell.angle_gamma   90.00
#
_symmetry.space_group_name_H-M   'P 1'
#
loop_
_entity.id
_entity.type
_entity.pdbx_description
1 polymer ?
#
loop_
_entity_poly.entity_id
_entity_poly.type
_entity_poly.pdbx_seq_one_letter_code
_entity_poly.pdbx_strand_id
1 'polypeptide(L)'
;MSQNLALMFNVKPGGEVEAINWSKDCFMPDTSIIVLDESSESLFLWHGVQQGLVARRTALRQAESLKGHGYTVGRSIIGRDIKIIKEIDSRKIGKVPEDTELNDELQGVLDKSHTDLDNFIVTFQAGAVKPKVVTQKTIEKPKVEAKPVSAPTTTKPVASIKTPIQSKSVNVGSEYEEVESLPSIRPTKTASKPAPAIQVSKTGLVTDAKISFVFSAILEHFDDIWISKKSDGSFSVEEMDGPICVFHLKEGNKINFTADSFNNLNSSIKLAIQKKFIELSKLI
;
A
#
# COMPACT_ATOMS: atom_id res chain seq x y z
N MET A 1 32.98 -7.35 -1.81
CA MET A 1 31.87 -6.98 -2.70
C MET A 1 30.59 -7.39 -2.00
N SER A 2 29.77 -6.46 -1.55
CA SER A 2 28.43 -6.81 -1.05
C SER A 2 27.61 -7.31 -2.24
N GLN A 3 27.09 -8.52 -2.13
CA GLN A 3 26.07 -8.98 -3.06
C GLN A 3 24.78 -8.28 -2.67
N ASN A 4 24.16 -7.58 -3.60
CA ASN A 4 22.87 -6.95 -3.35
C ASN A 4 21.80 -8.02 -3.49
N LEU A 5 21.07 -8.25 -2.40
CA LEU A 5 20.00 -9.23 -2.34
C LEU A 5 18.66 -8.55 -2.62
N ALA A 6 17.76 -9.30 -3.23
CA ALA A 6 16.37 -8.91 -3.36
C ALA A 6 15.44 -10.09 -3.14
N LEU A 7 14.23 -9.79 -2.69
CA LEU A 7 13.19 -10.73 -2.35
C LEU A 7 11.85 -10.21 -2.85
N MET A 8 10.96 -11.14 -3.15
CA MET A 8 9.59 -10.83 -3.55
C MET A 8 8.62 -11.60 -2.67
N PHE A 9 7.53 -10.94 -2.29
CA PHE A 9 6.53 -11.51 -1.41
C PHE A 9 5.13 -11.30 -1.95
N ASN A 10 4.27 -12.30 -1.76
CA ASN A 10 2.83 -12.17 -1.93
C ASN A 10 2.18 -11.93 -0.56
N VAL A 11 1.33 -10.92 -0.47
CA VAL A 11 0.49 -10.70 0.72
C VAL A 11 -0.83 -11.42 0.53
N LYS A 12 -1.02 -12.51 1.27
CA LYS A 12 -2.26 -13.29 1.27
C LYS A 12 -3.38 -12.56 2.01
N PRO A 13 -4.66 -12.90 1.71
CA PRO A 13 -5.79 -12.53 2.56
C PRO A 13 -5.52 -12.92 4.01
N GLY A 14 -5.86 -12.04 4.96
CA GLY A 14 -5.49 -12.22 6.38
C GLY A 14 -4.12 -11.64 6.77
N GLY A 15 -3.34 -11.15 5.81
CA GLY A 15 -2.08 -10.44 6.08
C GLY A 15 -0.87 -11.34 6.32
N GLU A 16 -0.94 -12.59 5.89
CA GLU A 16 0.23 -13.46 5.84
C GLU A 16 1.14 -13.06 4.66
N VAL A 17 2.45 -13.03 4.89
CA VAL A 17 3.46 -12.68 3.88
C VAL A 17 4.19 -13.95 3.48
N GLU A 18 4.07 -14.35 2.22
CA GLU A 18 4.75 -15.52 1.67
C GLU A 18 5.82 -15.09 0.67
N ALA A 19 7.05 -15.57 0.84
CA ALA A 19 8.11 -15.36 -0.14
C ALA A 19 7.79 -16.16 -1.42
N ILE A 20 7.93 -15.50 -2.56
CA ILE A 20 7.59 -16.06 -3.88
C ILE A 20 8.78 -15.95 -4.82
N ASN A 21 8.76 -16.77 -5.88
CA ASN A 21 9.76 -16.72 -6.93
C ASN A 21 9.79 -15.35 -7.59
N TRP A 22 10.98 -14.85 -7.87
CA TRP A 22 11.17 -13.59 -8.59
C TRP A 22 10.67 -13.71 -10.04
N SER A 23 9.49 -13.17 -10.31
CA SER A 23 8.90 -13.16 -11.65
C SER A 23 7.93 -12.00 -11.83
N LYS A 24 7.88 -11.46 -13.05
CA LYS A 24 6.88 -10.46 -13.44
C LYS A 24 5.47 -11.04 -13.52
N ASP A 25 5.34 -12.36 -13.62
CA ASP A 25 4.05 -13.03 -13.77
C ASP A 25 3.22 -13.01 -12.47
N CYS A 26 3.83 -12.68 -11.33
CA CYS A 26 3.16 -12.62 -10.03
C CYS A 26 2.31 -11.34 -9.84
N PHE A 27 2.47 -10.34 -10.71
CA PHE A 27 1.76 -9.06 -10.64
C PHE A 27 0.35 -9.17 -11.23
N MET A 28 -0.53 -9.86 -10.48
CA MET A 28 -1.90 -10.14 -10.89
C MET A 28 -2.87 -9.06 -10.39
N PRO A 29 -4.00 -8.82 -11.08
CA PRO A 29 -4.95 -7.77 -10.70
C PRO A 29 -5.52 -7.93 -9.28
N ASP A 30 -5.54 -9.13 -8.74
CA ASP A 30 -6.12 -9.51 -7.46
C ASP A 30 -5.07 -9.78 -6.38
N THR A 31 -3.80 -9.40 -6.58
CA THR A 31 -2.74 -9.60 -5.59
C THR A 31 -2.11 -8.30 -5.11
N SER A 32 -1.48 -8.35 -3.93
CA SER A 32 -0.58 -7.30 -3.45
C SER A 32 0.81 -7.89 -3.30
N ILE A 33 1.78 -7.30 -4.00
CA ILE A 33 3.15 -7.81 -4.07
C ILE A 33 4.09 -6.82 -3.40
N ILE A 34 4.98 -7.33 -2.55
CA ILE A 34 6.05 -6.56 -1.94
C ILE A 34 7.36 -6.98 -2.60
N VAL A 35 8.11 -6.00 -3.11
CA VAL A 35 9.46 -6.22 -3.64
C VAL A 35 10.45 -5.48 -2.75
N LEU A 36 11.38 -6.24 -2.17
CA LEU A 36 12.45 -5.72 -1.33
C LEU A 36 13.73 -5.76 -2.14
N ASP A 37 14.34 -4.59 -2.37
CA ASP A 37 15.61 -4.46 -3.07
C ASP A 37 16.63 -3.74 -2.16
N GLU A 38 17.64 -4.48 -1.68
CA GLU A 38 18.69 -3.88 -0.85
C GLU A 38 19.56 -2.90 -1.65
N SER A 39 19.67 -3.05 -2.97
CA SER A 39 20.52 -2.16 -3.78
C SER A 39 20.00 -0.72 -3.84
N SER A 40 18.68 -0.56 -3.79
CA SER A 40 18.01 0.74 -3.82
C SER A 40 17.57 1.21 -2.43
N GLU A 41 17.86 0.45 -1.38
CA GLU A 41 17.39 0.69 0.00
C GLU A 41 15.89 1.03 0.06
N SER A 42 15.12 0.40 -0.83
CA SER A 42 13.71 0.73 -1.08
C SER A 42 12.87 -0.54 -1.08
N LEU A 43 11.68 -0.42 -0.52
CA LEU A 43 10.66 -1.47 -0.57
C LEU A 43 9.52 -0.98 -1.46
N PHE A 44 9.27 -1.68 -2.54
CA PHE A 44 8.15 -1.39 -3.43
C PHE A 44 6.94 -2.19 -2.99
N LEU A 45 5.81 -1.51 -2.79
CA LEU A 45 4.55 -2.12 -2.48
C LEU A 45 3.62 -1.90 -3.68
N TRP A 46 3.31 -2.97 -4.40
CA TRP A 46 2.44 -2.92 -5.56
C TRP A 46 1.07 -3.51 -5.23
N HIS A 47 0.02 -2.81 -5.64
CA HIS A 47 -1.37 -3.25 -5.47
C HIS A 47 -2.06 -3.49 -6.82
N GLY A 48 -2.62 -4.68 -6.98
CA GLY A 48 -3.46 -5.03 -8.12
C GLY A 48 -4.76 -4.23 -8.19
N VAL A 49 -5.32 -4.13 -9.40
CA VAL A 49 -6.50 -3.30 -9.74
C VAL A 49 -7.73 -3.69 -8.91
N GLN A 50 -7.87 -4.95 -8.58
CA GLN A 50 -9.01 -5.53 -7.85
C GLN A 50 -8.79 -5.56 -6.33
N GLN A 51 -7.66 -5.06 -5.83
CA GLN A 51 -7.38 -5.02 -4.40
C GLN A 51 -8.24 -3.98 -3.67
N GLY A 52 -9.07 -4.48 -2.75
CA GLY A 52 -9.90 -3.66 -1.85
C GLY A 52 -9.09 -2.75 -0.94
N LEU A 53 -9.76 -1.80 -0.27
CA LEU A 53 -9.09 -0.87 0.66
C LEU A 53 -8.44 -1.60 1.84
N VAL A 54 -9.13 -2.60 2.39
CA VAL A 54 -8.66 -3.41 3.53
C VAL A 54 -7.38 -4.16 3.15
N ALA A 55 -7.40 -4.90 2.04
CA ALA A 55 -6.25 -5.65 1.57
C ALA A 55 -5.01 -4.76 1.33
N ARG A 56 -5.20 -3.57 0.75
CA ARG A 56 -4.11 -2.60 0.56
C ARG A 56 -3.52 -2.11 1.88
N ARG A 57 -4.36 -1.78 2.87
CA ARG A 57 -3.90 -1.38 4.21
C ARG A 57 -3.18 -2.50 4.95
N THR A 58 -3.68 -3.73 4.84
CA THR A 58 -3.04 -4.90 5.42
C THR A 58 -1.66 -5.12 4.80
N ALA A 59 -1.55 -5.04 3.47
CA ALA A 59 -0.28 -5.14 2.77
C ALA A 59 0.69 -3.99 3.10
N LEU A 60 0.19 -2.77 3.29
CA LEU A 60 1.00 -1.63 3.76
C LEU A 60 1.55 -1.89 5.17
N ARG A 61 0.74 -2.40 6.09
CA ARG A 61 1.20 -2.77 7.44
C ARG A 61 2.29 -3.84 7.39
N GLN A 62 2.15 -4.82 6.50
CA GLN A 62 3.18 -5.84 6.30
C GLN A 62 4.46 -5.26 5.70
N ALA A 63 4.34 -4.35 4.73
CA ALA A 63 5.46 -3.61 4.17
C ALA A 63 6.20 -2.78 5.24
N GLU A 64 5.48 -2.09 6.13
CA GLU A 64 6.07 -1.37 7.27
C GLU A 64 6.79 -2.31 8.25
N SER A 65 6.22 -3.49 8.50
CA SER A 65 6.86 -4.50 9.34
C SER A 65 8.18 -4.97 8.72
N LEU A 66 8.18 -5.32 7.43
CA LEU A 66 9.36 -5.73 6.67
C LEU A 66 10.40 -4.61 6.57
N LYS A 67 9.96 -3.36 6.39
CA LYS A 67 10.85 -2.19 6.35
C LYS A 67 11.72 -2.10 7.61
N GLY A 68 11.11 -2.28 8.79
CA GLY A 68 11.82 -2.19 10.07
C GLY A 68 12.60 -3.44 10.42
N HIS A 69 12.00 -4.62 10.29
CA HIS A 69 12.56 -5.87 10.82
C HIS A 69 13.36 -6.66 9.78
N GLY A 70 13.17 -6.38 8.49
CA GLY A 70 13.65 -7.21 7.40
C GLY A 70 12.96 -8.56 7.35
N TYR A 71 13.45 -9.42 6.46
CA TYR A 71 13.00 -10.80 6.32
C TYR A 71 14.10 -11.77 6.76
N THR A 72 13.76 -12.71 7.65
CA THR A 72 14.73 -13.67 8.19
C THR A 72 14.80 -14.90 7.29
N VAL A 73 15.98 -15.18 6.75
CA VAL A 73 16.27 -16.40 5.99
C VAL A 73 17.40 -17.16 6.65
N GLY A 74 17.06 -18.30 7.27
CA GLY A 74 18.01 -19.11 8.02
C GLY A 74 18.58 -18.36 9.22
N ARG A 75 19.84 -17.93 9.12
CA ARG A 75 20.54 -17.15 10.17
C ARG A 75 20.78 -15.69 9.78
N SER A 76 20.35 -15.28 8.58
CA SER A 76 20.56 -13.94 8.04
C SER A 76 19.25 -13.18 7.97
N ILE A 77 19.32 -11.86 8.05
CA ILE A 77 18.17 -10.95 7.88
C ILE A 77 18.46 -10.10 6.66
N ILE A 78 17.51 -10.04 5.72
CA ILE A 78 17.62 -9.31 4.45
C ILE A 78 16.68 -8.11 4.50
N GLY A 79 17.15 -6.95 4.06
CA GLY A 79 16.40 -5.69 4.00
C GLY A 79 15.95 -5.15 5.35
N ARG A 80 16.83 -5.24 6.35
CA ARG A 80 16.65 -4.55 7.61
C ARG A 80 16.91 -3.05 7.44
N ASP A 81 16.16 -2.22 8.16
CA ASP A 81 16.34 -0.76 8.22
C ASP A 81 16.21 -0.07 6.84
N ILE A 82 15.31 -0.57 5.98
CA ILE A 82 14.98 0.05 4.69
C ILE A 82 14.38 1.44 4.95
N LYS A 83 14.80 2.44 4.16
CA LYS A 83 14.46 3.85 4.45
C LYS A 83 13.09 4.24 3.93
N ILE A 84 12.71 3.74 2.75
CA ILE A 84 11.57 4.24 1.99
C ILE A 84 10.67 3.09 1.54
N ILE A 85 9.35 3.28 1.68
CA ILE A 85 8.34 2.45 1.03
C ILE A 85 7.80 3.25 -0.15
N LYS A 86 7.81 2.63 -1.33
CA LYS A 86 7.27 3.17 -2.57
C LYS A 86 5.97 2.43 -2.88
N GLU A 87 4.85 3.01 -2.51
CA GLU A 87 3.51 2.44 -2.77
C GLU A 87 3.07 2.75 -4.20
N ILE A 88 2.56 1.74 -4.90
CA ILE A 88 2.12 1.81 -6.30
C ILE A 88 0.71 1.21 -6.39
N ASP A 89 -0.26 2.03 -6.79
CA ASP A 89 -1.61 1.56 -7.11
C ASP A 89 -1.75 1.37 -8.62
N SER A 90 -1.90 0.10 -9.06
CA SER A 90 -1.99 -0.21 -10.50
C SER A 90 -3.15 0.47 -11.24
N ARG A 91 -4.18 0.95 -10.54
CA ARG A 91 -5.30 1.70 -11.14
C ARG A 91 -4.93 3.13 -11.54
N LYS A 92 -3.86 3.64 -10.93
CA LYS A 92 -3.37 5.00 -11.13
C LYS A 92 -2.21 5.07 -12.12
N ILE A 93 -1.56 3.95 -12.44
CA ILE A 93 -0.55 3.85 -13.49
C ILE A 93 -1.15 4.37 -14.81
N GLY A 94 -0.46 5.31 -15.46
CA GLY A 94 -0.90 5.99 -16.69
C GLY A 94 -1.91 7.12 -16.49
N LYS A 95 -2.42 7.33 -15.28
CA LYS A 95 -3.30 8.47 -14.93
C LYS A 95 -2.59 9.47 -14.03
N VAL A 96 -1.84 8.98 -13.05
CA VAL A 96 -1.05 9.76 -12.11
C VAL A 96 0.43 9.61 -12.49
N PRO A 97 1.15 10.73 -12.74
CA PRO A 97 2.57 10.67 -13.10
C PRO A 97 3.43 9.97 -12.04
N GLU A 98 3.19 10.23 -10.76
CA GLU A 98 3.95 9.66 -9.64
C GLU A 98 3.90 8.12 -9.60
N ASP A 99 2.71 7.52 -9.62
CA ASP A 99 2.55 6.06 -9.66
C ASP A 99 3.17 5.45 -10.93
N THR A 100 3.20 6.21 -12.03
CA THR A 100 3.78 5.75 -13.30
C THR A 100 5.31 5.71 -13.19
N GLU A 101 5.93 6.76 -12.66
CA GLU A 101 7.37 6.83 -12.42
C GLU A 101 7.83 5.75 -11.44
N LEU A 102 7.09 5.53 -10.35
CA LEU A 102 7.39 4.47 -9.38
C LEU A 102 7.25 3.07 -9.99
N ASN A 103 6.24 2.86 -10.83
CA ASN A 103 6.09 1.60 -11.54
C ASN A 103 7.21 1.38 -12.57
N ASP A 104 7.63 2.41 -13.29
CA ASP A 104 8.75 2.31 -14.24
C ASP A 104 10.06 1.97 -13.50
N GLU A 105 10.27 2.54 -12.31
CA GLU A 105 11.40 2.18 -11.44
C GLU A 105 11.32 0.72 -10.99
N LEU A 106 10.15 0.26 -10.54
CA LEU A 106 9.92 -1.14 -10.17
C LEU A 106 10.19 -2.08 -11.35
N GLN A 107 9.70 -1.78 -12.55
CA GLN A 107 9.99 -2.57 -13.74
C GLN A 107 11.48 -2.61 -14.03
N GLY A 108 12.18 -1.49 -13.87
CA GLY A 108 13.65 -1.42 -13.98
C GLY A 108 14.37 -2.33 -13.00
N VAL A 109 13.87 -2.49 -11.77
CA VAL A 109 14.40 -3.46 -10.78
C VAL A 109 14.14 -4.90 -11.22
N LEU A 110 12.93 -5.20 -11.70
CA LEU A 110 12.55 -6.54 -12.15
C LEU A 110 13.29 -6.98 -13.42
N ASP A 111 13.68 -6.03 -14.29
CA ASP A 111 14.45 -6.28 -15.51
C ASP A 111 15.95 -6.49 -15.31
N LYS A 112 16.47 -6.26 -14.09
CA LYS A 112 17.88 -6.52 -13.77
C LYS A 112 18.18 -8.01 -13.94
N SER A 113 19.33 -8.32 -14.55
CA SER A 113 19.84 -9.69 -14.61
C SER A 113 20.13 -10.18 -13.20
N HIS A 114 19.37 -11.18 -12.76
CA HIS A 114 19.48 -11.77 -11.43
C HIS A 114 19.98 -13.21 -11.53
N THR A 115 20.51 -13.71 -10.42
CA THR A 115 20.77 -15.14 -10.22
C THR A 115 19.97 -15.57 -9.00
N ASP A 116 19.12 -16.58 -9.18
CA ASP A 116 18.35 -17.18 -8.11
C ASP A 116 19.29 -17.92 -7.15
N LEU A 117 19.12 -17.64 -5.87
CA LEU A 117 19.69 -18.41 -4.77
C LEU A 117 18.59 -19.25 -4.11
N ASP A 118 18.98 -20.07 -3.13
CA ASP A 118 18.02 -20.81 -2.32
C ASP A 118 17.10 -19.87 -1.50
N ASN A 119 15.92 -20.37 -1.15
CA ASN A 119 14.91 -19.67 -0.34
C ASN A 119 14.35 -18.39 -0.97
N PHE A 120 14.11 -18.38 -2.29
CA PHE A 120 13.48 -17.27 -3.03
C PHE A 120 14.29 -15.97 -3.06
N ILE A 121 15.55 -16.01 -2.61
CA ILE A 121 16.45 -14.87 -2.63
C ILE A 121 17.04 -14.75 -4.04
N VAL A 122 17.08 -13.54 -4.58
CA VAL A 122 17.82 -13.26 -5.81
C VAL A 122 19.00 -12.32 -5.55
N THR A 123 20.06 -12.49 -6.33
CA THR A 123 21.21 -11.57 -6.31
C THR A 123 21.33 -10.81 -7.62
N PHE A 124 21.56 -9.50 -7.52
CA PHE A 124 21.93 -8.70 -8.67
C PHE A 124 23.44 -8.71 -8.85
N GLN A 125 23.91 -9.12 -10.05
CA GLN A 125 25.34 -9.05 -10.35
C GLN A 125 25.74 -7.61 -10.68
N ALA A 126 26.38 -6.91 -9.74
CA ALA A 126 27.09 -5.68 -10.04
C ALA A 126 28.35 -6.02 -10.86
N GLY A 127 28.26 -5.91 -12.19
CA GLY A 127 29.44 -5.86 -13.06
C GLY A 127 30.05 -7.19 -13.49
N ALA A 128 29.27 -8.25 -13.67
CA ALA A 128 29.76 -9.47 -14.33
C ALA A 128 28.96 -9.73 -15.60
N VAL A 129 29.54 -9.34 -16.74
CA VAL A 129 29.31 -10.02 -18.02
C VAL A 129 29.65 -11.49 -17.78
N LYS A 130 28.67 -12.32 -17.43
CA LYS A 130 28.86 -13.76 -17.52
C LYS A 130 28.95 -14.11 -19.01
N PRO A 131 30.07 -14.68 -19.47
CA PRO A 131 30.18 -15.11 -20.86
C PRO A 131 29.10 -16.14 -21.12
N LYS A 132 28.30 -15.86 -22.14
CA LYS A 132 27.32 -16.76 -22.71
C LYS A 132 28.05 -18.05 -23.10
N VAL A 133 28.04 -19.07 -22.24
CA VAL A 133 28.35 -20.44 -22.63
C VAL A 133 27.19 -20.89 -23.50
N VAL A 134 27.30 -20.57 -24.80
CA VAL A 134 26.46 -21.13 -25.83
C VAL A 134 26.87 -22.60 -25.94
N THR A 135 26.05 -23.47 -25.40
CA THR A 135 26.07 -24.90 -25.70
C THR A 135 26.02 -25.06 -27.22
N GLN A 136 27.09 -25.60 -27.79
CA GLN A 136 27.19 -25.98 -29.18
C GLN A 136 26.02 -26.91 -29.56
N LYS A 137 25.21 -26.48 -30.52
CA LYS A 137 24.54 -27.38 -31.44
C LYS A 137 24.93 -27.00 -32.86
N THR A 138 25.84 -27.79 -33.40
CA THR A 138 26.19 -27.91 -34.81
C THR A 138 24.93 -28.24 -35.60
N ILE A 139 24.51 -27.37 -36.52
CA ILE A 139 23.81 -27.79 -37.76
C ILE A 139 24.35 -26.92 -38.90
N GLU A 140 24.69 -27.61 -39.98
CA GLU A 140 25.46 -27.20 -41.14
C GLU A 140 24.77 -26.16 -42.04
N LYS A 141 25.59 -25.32 -42.67
CA LYS A 141 25.30 -24.59 -43.93
C LYS A 141 25.34 -25.60 -45.10
N PRO A 142 24.61 -25.38 -46.22
CA PRO A 142 25.07 -24.46 -47.28
C PRO A 142 23.94 -23.66 -48.01
N LYS A 143 24.12 -22.35 -48.27
CA LYS A 143 24.55 -21.68 -49.54
C LYS A 143 23.40 -21.56 -50.56
N VAL A 144 22.97 -20.38 -51.02
CA VAL A 144 23.53 -19.51 -52.10
C VAL A 144 22.63 -18.23 -52.14
N GLU A 145 23.16 -16.99 -52.02
CA GLU A 145 23.48 -16.00 -53.09
C GLU A 145 22.25 -15.59 -53.95
N ALA A 146 21.87 -14.33 -54.22
CA ALA A 146 22.62 -13.08 -54.36
C ALA A 146 21.74 -11.80 -54.19
N LYS A 147 22.45 -10.69 -53.96
CA LYS A 147 22.13 -9.23 -53.88
C LYS A 147 21.59 -8.61 -55.21
N PRO A 148 21.45 -7.25 -55.39
CA PRO A 148 21.22 -6.08 -54.49
C PRO A 148 20.20 -5.03 -55.04
N VAL A 149 20.15 -3.83 -54.39
CA VAL A 149 19.75 -2.47 -54.89
C VAL A 149 18.26 -2.12 -54.63
N SER A 150 17.80 -0.97 -54.10
CA SER A 150 18.29 0.42 -53.90
C SER A 150 17.41 1.14 -52.85
N ALA A 151 18.00 2.07 -52.08
CA ALA A 151 17.32 3.24 -51.47
C ALA A 151 17.35 4.43 -52.48
N PRO A 152 16.81 5.65 -52.23
CA PRO A 152 16.01 6.21 -51.13
C PRO A 152 14.69 6.85 -51.66
N THR A 153 13.83 7.58 -50.93
CA THR A 153 13.86 9.07 -50.80
C THR A 153 12.69 9.58 -49.92
N THR A 154 12.99 10.53 -49.02
CA THR A 154 12.20 11.70 -48.53
C THR A 154 10.75 11.59 -48.00
N THR A 155 10.53 12.18 -46.81
CA THR A 155 9.65 13.37 -46.65
C THR A 155 9.80 14.03 -45.25
N LYS A 156 10.10 15.34 -45.25
CA LYS A 156 9.76 16.37 -44.24
C LYS A 156 8.54 17.15 -44.83
N PRO A 157 7.66 17.88 -44.09
CA PRO A 157 7.99 18.96 -43.12
C PRO A 157 7.02 19.11 -41.90
N VAL A 158 7.51 19.57 -40.73
CA VAL A 158 7.35 20.92 -40.10
C VAL A 158 5.91 21.36 -39.71
N ALA A 159 5.70 21.38 -38.38
CA ALA A 159 4.99 22.34 -37.49
C ALA A 159 3.62 22.97 -37.85
N SER A 160 2.70 22.93 -36.89
CA SER A 160 1.95 24.13 -36.47
C SER A 160 1.42 24.02 -35.04
N ILE A 161 1.66 25.09 -34.29
CA ILE A 161 1.35 25.33 -32.87
C ILE A 161 0.00 26.06 -32.78
N LYS A 162 -0.83 25.72 -31.78
CA LYS A 162 -1.85 26.62 -31.22
C LYS A 162 -1.81 26.58 -29.68
N THR A 163 -1.40 27.73 -29.14
CA THR A 163 -1.66 28.43 -27.84
C THR A 163 -3.02 28.09 -27.16
N PRO A 164 -3.31 28.38 -25.86
CA PRO A 164 -2.72 29.45 -25.02
C PRO A 164 -2.60 29.28 -23.46
N ILE A 165 -1.87 30.23 -22.85
CA ILE A 165 -2.00 30.82 -21.48
C ILE A 165 -1.38 30.08 -20.28
N GLN A 166 -0.18 30.56 -19.93
CA GLN A 166 0.32 30.75 -18.56
C GLN A 166 -0.54 31.76 -17.78
N SER A 167 -0.77 31.52 -16.49
CA SER A 167 -0.03 32.23 -15.42
C SER A 167 -0.74 32.18 -14.05
N LYS A 168 0.10 32.32 -13.01
CA LYS A 168 -0.16 32.45 -11.56
C LYS A 168 -0.13 31.12 -10.79
N SER A 169 0.64 30.99 -9.72
CA SER A 169 1.67 31.85 -9.14
C SER A 169 2.46 31.03 -8.14
N VAL A 170 3.77 31.11 -8.26
CA VAL A 170 4.75 30.74 -7.25
C VAL A 170 4.44 31.48 -5.96
N ASN A 171 4.50 30.79 -4.82
CA ASN A 171 4.97 31.44 -3.61
C ASN A 171 6.02 30.55 -2.92
N VAL A 172 7.22 31.11 -2.90
CA VAL A 172 8.44 30.66 -2.25
C VAL A 172 8.43 31.19 -0.82
N GLY A 173 8.97 30.40 0.09
CA GLY A 173 9.38 30.79 1.44
C GLY A 173 9.42 29.54 2.30
N SER A 174 10.50 29.18 2.97
CA SER A 174 11.81 29.80 3.20
C SER A 174 12.70 28.73 3.81
N GLU A 175 14.01 28.88 3.64
CA GLU A 175 15.07 28.23 4.42
C GLU A 175 14.73 28.18 5.92
N TYR A 176 15.11 27.10 6.62
CA TYR A 176 15.86 27.16 7.89
C TYR A 176 16.35 25.75 8.24
N GLU A 177 17.67 25.63 8.18
CA GLU A 177 18.47 24.60 8.81
C GLU A 177 18.83 25.11 10.21
N GLU A 178 18.35 24.48 11.29
CA GLU A 178 19.12 24.43 12.55
C GLU A 178 18.66 23.26 13.42
N VAL A 179 19.65 22.47 13.84
CA VAL A 179 19.53 21.24 14.62
C VAL A 179 19.41 21.61 16.10
N GLU A 180 18.24 21.41 16.71
CA GLU A 180 18.10 21.41 18.16
C GLU A 180 18.06 19.99 18.73
N SER A 181 18.88 19.80 19.76
CA SER A 181 19.15 18.55 20.45
C SER A 181 17.98 18.04 21.31
N LEU A 182 17.83 16.71 21.35
CA LEU A 182 16.83 15.98 22.13
C LEU A 182 16.93 16.32 23.64
N PRO A 183 15.81 16.63 24.32
CA PRO A 183 15.84 16.84 25.76
C PRO A 183 16.00 15.52 26.53
N SER A 184 17.05 15.47 27.34
CA SER A 184 17.36 14.43 28.32
C SER A 184 16.32 14.43 29.45
N ILE A 185 15.60 13.33 29.62
CA ILE A 185 14.62 13.16 30.71
C ILE A 185 15.39 12.85 32.00
N ARG A 186 15.58 13.88 32.84
CA ARG A 186 15.83 13.69 34.28
C ARG A 186 14.53 13.92 35.05
N PRO A 187 14.17 13.04 36.01
CA PRO A 187 12.94 13.19 36.78
C PRO A 187 13.11 14.26 37.85
N THR A 188 12.57 15.45 37.60
CA THR A 188 12.50 16.52 38.61
C THR A 188 11.13 16.51 39.27
N LYS A 189 11.10 16.20 40.57
CA LYS A 189 9.94 16.38 41.46
C LYS A 189 9.64 17.87 41.56
N THR A 190 8.63 18.36 40.84
CA THR A 190 8.07 19.70 41.08
C THR A 190 6.55 19.70 40.92
N ALA A 191 5.91 20.21 41.98
CA ALA A 191 4.49 20.46 42.23
C ALA A 191 3.50 20.38 41.05
N SER A 192 2.48 19.54 41.26
CA SER A 192 1.27 19.39 40.44
C SER A 192 0.51 20.70 40.25
N LYS A 193 0.54 21.23 39.03
CA LYS A 193 -0.49 22.13 38.51
C LYS A 193 -1.64 21.25 38.01
N PRO A 194 -2.90 21.40 38.49
CA PRO A 194 -3.99 20.58 38.00
C PRO A 194 -4.17 20.88 36.50
N ALA A 195 -4.18 19.82 35.69
CA ALA A 195 -4.50 19.89 34.28
C ALA A 195 -5.88 20.57 34.11
N PRO A 196 -6.08 21.38 33.05
CA PRO A 196 -7.39 21.95 32.79
C PRO A 196 -8.42 20.83 32.65
N ALA A 197 -9.47 20.88 33.47
CA ALA A 197 -10.59 19.96 33.39
C ALA A 197 -11.19 20.04 31.98
N ILE A 198 -11.08 18.97 31.21
CA ILE A 198 -11.73 18.82 29.91
C ILE A 198 -13.23 18.94 30.17
N GLN A 199 -13.84 20.05 29.75
CA GLN A 199 -15.28 20.21 29.75
C GLN A 199 -15.85 19.32 28.64
N VAL A 200 -16.06 18.04 28.96
CA VAL A 200 -16.78 17.13 28.07
C VAL A 200 -18.25 17.53 28.13
N SER A 201 -18.77 18.10 27.05
CA SER A 201 -20.20 18.40 26.96
C SER A 201 -21.00 17.09 27.09
N LYS A 202 -22.01 17.06 27.97
CA LYS A 202 -22.85 15.86 28.19
C LYS A 202 -23.51 15.35 26.90
N THR A 203 -23.77 16.25 25.95
CA THR A 203 -24.34 15.92 24.64
C THR A 203 -23.38 15.11 23.75
N GLY A 204 -22.07 15.37 23.86
CA GLY A 204 -21.03 14.58 23.18
C GLY A 204 -20.94 13.17 23.76
N LEU A 205 -20.97 13.04 25.09
CA LEU A 205 -20.92 11.74 25.78
C LEU A 205 -22.06 10.79 25.37
N VAL A 206 -23.29 11.29 25.28
CA VAL A 206 -24.45 10.47 24.85
C VAL A 206 -24.30 10.04 23.39
N THR A 207 -23.72 10.89 22.56
CA THR A 207 -23.47 10.59 21.14
C THR A 207 -22.42 9.50 20.99
N ASP A 208 -21.29 9.66 21.69
CA ASP A 208 -20.19 8.71 21.67
C ASP A 208 -20.61 7.36 22.26
N ALA A 209 -21.44 7.35 23.30
CA ALA A 209 -22.02 6.14 23.85
C ALA A 209 -22.88 5.39 22.83
N LYS A 210 -23.76 6.10 22.10
CA LYS A 210 -24.60 5.49 21.06
C LYS A 210 -23.79 4.91 19.91
N ILE A 211 -22.75 5.62 19.46
CA ILE A 211 -21.82 5.12 18.44
C ILE A 211 -21.14 3.84 18.97
N SER A 212 -20.66 3.87 20.21
CA SER A 212 -20.01 2.72 20.85
C SER A 212 -20.94 1.52 20.98
N PHE A 213 -22.25 1.73 21.19
CA PHE A 213 -23.24 0.65 21.22
C PHE A 213 -23.42 -0.03 19.86
N VAL A 214 -23.33 0.72 18.76
CA VAL A 214 -23.35 0.12 17.42
C VAL A 214 -22.12 -0.76 17.23
N PHE A 215 -20.92 -0.26 17.56
CA PHE A 215 -19.69 -1.02 17.42
C PHE A 215 -19.69 -2.27 18.32
N SER A 216 -20.13 -2.13 19.57
CA SER A 216 -20.23 -3.26 20.50
C SER A 216 -21.22 -4.33 20.01
N ALA A 217 -22.35 -3.93 19.42
CA ALA A 217 -23.33 -4.89 18.88
C ALA A 217 -22.78 -5.63 17.66
N ILE A 218 -21.94 -4.98 16.85
CA ILE A 218 -21.27 -5.60 15.70
C ILE A 218 -20.18 -6.55 16.18
N LEU A 219 -19.34 -6.13 17.14
CA LEU A 219 -18.23 -6.94 17.68
C LEU A 219 -18.68 -8.24 18.39
N GLU A 220 -19.96 -8.42 18.71
CA GLU A 220 -20.48 -9.72 19.19
C GLU A 220 -20.54 -10.79 18.09
N HIS A 221 -20.47 -10.39 16.82
CA HIS A 221 -20.58 -11.29 15.67
C HIS A 221 -19.35 -11.29 14.76
N PHE A 222 -18.48 -10.29 14.91
CA PHE A 222 -17.29 -10.11 14.08
C PHE A 222 -16.08 -9.90 14.99
N ASP A 223 -15.09 -10.77 14.86
CA ASP A 223 -13.88 -10.73 15.70
C ASP A 223 -12.97 -9.54 15.34
N ASP A 224 -12.99 -9.11 14.08
CA ASP A 224 -12.21 -7.97 13.59
C ASP A 224 -13.05 -7.09 12.67
N ILE A 225 -13.06 -5.78 12.95
CA ILE A 225 -13.81 -4.79 12.18
C ILE A 225 -12.98 -3.53 11.94
N TRP A 226 -13.15 -2.95 10.77
CA TRP A 226 -12.58 -1.67 10.40
C TRP A 226 -13.66 -0.59 10.45
N ILE A 227 -13.37 0.47 11.18
CA ILE A 227 -14.26 1.63 11.31
C ILE A 227 -13.60 2.82 10.62
N SER A 228 -14.31 3.44 9.67
CA SER A 228 -13.87 4.69 9.05
C SER A 228 -14.92 5.79 9.20
N LYS A 229 -14.50 6.94 9.72
CA LYS A 229 -15.31 8.16 9.73
C LYS A 229 -15.08 8.90 8.41
N LYS A 230 -16.13 9.10 7.64
CA LYS A 230 -16.09 9.83 6.37
C LYS A 230 -16.20 11.35 6.61
N SER A 231 -15.86 12.14 5.60
CA SER A 231 -15.88 13.61 5.66
C SER A 231 -17.29 14.20 5.84
N ASP A 232 -18.33 13.45 5.46
CA ASP A 232 -19.74 13.80 5.67
C ASP A 232 -20.23 13.51 7.11
N GLY A 233 -19.34 13.03 7.98
CA GLY A 233 -19.67 12.66 9.37
C GLY A 233 -20.30 11.27 9.52
N SER A 234 -20.41 10.50 8.43
CA SER A 234 -20.85 9.10 8.48
C SER A 234 -19.77 8.16 8.98
N PHE A 235 -20.19 7.01 9.48
CA PHE A 235 -19.33 5.91 9.88
C PHE A 235 -19.58 4.73 8.95
N SER A 236 -18.51 4.20 8.36
CA SER A 236 -18.52 2.95 7.59
C SER A 236 -17.83 1.87 8.42
N VAL A 237 -18.50 0.74 8.62
CA VAL A 237 -17.99 -0.44 9.31
C VAL A 237 -17.86 -1.57 8.30
N GLU A 238 -16.67 -2.14 8.22
CA GLU A 238 -16.27 -3.13 7.23
C GLU A 238 -15.57 -4.30 7.94
N GLU A 239 -15.75 -5.51 7.44
CA GLU A 239 -14.96 -6.70 7.80
C GLU A 239 -14.05 -7.10 6.62
N MET A 240 -13.28 -8.18 6.80
CA MET A 240 -12.37 -8.67 5.75
C MET A 240 -13.13 -9.03 4.46
N ASP A 241 -14.32 -9.62 4.59
CA ASP A 241 -15.14 -10.11 3.49
C ASP A 241 -16.04 -9.03 2.86
N GLY A 242 -16.08 -7.81 3.42
CA GLY A 242 -16.77 -6.69 2.82
C GLY A 242 -17.46 -5.73 3.80
N PRO A 243 -18.32 -4.83 3.28
CA PRO A 243 -18.99 -3.83 4.11
C PRO A 243 -20.10 -4.45 4.97
N ILE A 244 -20.08 -4.13 6.27
CA ILE A 244 -21.11 -4.53 7.24
C ILE A 244 -22.24 -3.49 7.22
N CYS A 245 -21.94 -2.22 7.52
CA CYS A 245 -22.94 -1.17 7.57
C CYS A 245 -22.35 0.24 7.42
N VAL A 246 -23.19 1.19 7.04
CA VAL A 246 -22.86 2.62 7.02
C VAL A 246 -23.96 3.37 7.77
N PHE A 247 -23.60 4.23 8.70
CA PHE A 247 -24.58 4.99 9.46
C PHE A 247 -24.18 6.45 9.68
N HIS A 248 -25.20 7.29 9.81
CA HIS A 248 -25.06 8.72 10.05
C HIS A 248 -25.69 9.07 11.39
N LEU A 249 -25.11 10.07 12.05
CA LEU A 249 -25.71 10.69 13.22
C LEU A 249 -26.49 11.93 12.77
N LYS A 250 -27.82 11.89 12.91
CA LYS A 250 -28.65 13.09 12.68
C LYS A 250 -28.76 13.93 13.95
N GLU A 251 -29.07 15.21 13.75
CA GLU A 251 -29.44 16.13 14.82
C GLU A 251 -30.51 15.49 15.72
N GLY A 252 -30.24 15.46 17.03
CA GLY A 252 -31.07 14.76 18.03
C GLY A 252 -30.55 13.37 18.45
N ASN A 253 -29.26 13.06 18.27
CA ASN A 253 -28.61 11.83 18.72
C ASN A 253 -29.27 10.55 18.19
N LYS A 254 -29.83 10.59 16.98
CA LYS A 254 -30.43 9.42 16.31
C LYS A 254 -29.47 8.86 15.28
N ILE A 255 -29.21 7.56 15.38
CA ILE A 255 -28.43 6.81 14.39
C ILE A 255 -29.37 6.38 13.26
N ASN A 256 -29.00 6.69 12.02
CA ASN A 256 -29.68 6.19 10.84
C ASN A 256 -28.71 5.37 10.00
N PHE A 257 -29.05 4.12 9.78
CA PHE A 257 -28.35 3.24 8.85
C PHE A 257 -28.76 3.58 7.41
N THR A 258 -27.81 3.49 6.48
CA THR A 258 -28.10 3.60 5.05
C THR A 258 -28.92 2.40 4.56
N ALA A 259 -29.60 2.55 3.42
CA ALA A 259 -30.39 1.47 2.84
C ALA A 259 -29.55 0.21 2.54
N ASP A 260 -28.27 0.40 2.23
CA ASP A 260 -27.35 -0.69 1.91
C ASP A 260 -26.73 -1.37 3.13
N SER A 261 -27.04 -0.88 4.32
CA SER A 261 -26.49 -1.43 5.56
C SER A 261 -27.02 -2.83 5.85
N PHE A 262 -26.11 -3.72 6.22
CA PHE A 262 -26.37 -5.12 6.53
C PHE A 262 -26.93 -5.94 5.34
N ASN A 263 -26.77 -5.46 4.09
CA ASN A 263 -27.28 -6.16 2.91
C ASN A 263 -26.58 -7.49 2.65
N ASN A 264 -25.29 -7.57 2.97
CA ASN A 264 -24.48 -8.78 2.79
C ASN A 264 -24.55 -9.74 3.99
N LEU A 265 -25.34 -9.40 5.01
CA LEU A 265 -25.40 -10.18 6.25
C LEU A 265 -26.62 -11.08 6.29
N ASN A 266 -26.44 -12.23 6.93
CA ASN A 266 -27.55 -13.12 7.24
C ASN A 266 -28.61 -12.38 8.08
N SER A 267 -29.88 -12.55 7.74
CA SER A 267 -31.01 -11.90 8.44
C SER A 267 -31.02 -12.18 9.95
N SER A 268 -30.51 -13.34 10.40
CA SER A 268 -30.38 -13.67 11.82
C SER A 268 -29.39 -12.75 12.54
N ILE A 269 -28.21 -12.50 11.93
CA ILE A 269 -27.18 -11.62 12.48
C ILE A 269 -27.67 -10.18 12.50
N LYS A 270 -28.31 -9.72 11.42
CA LYS A 270 -28.91 -8.38 11.34
C LYS A 270 -29.91 -8.14 12.48
N LEU A 271 -30.80 -9.10 12.76
CA LEU A 271 -31.77 -9.00 13.84
C LEU A 271 -31.10 -9.03 15.22
N ALA A 272 -30.04 -9.82 15.40
CA ALA A 272 -29.29 -9.87 16.64
C ALA A 272 -28.60 -8.54 16.95
N ILE A 273 -27.90 -7.95 15.97
CA ILE A 273 -27.28 -6.62 16.07
C ILE A 273 -28.33 -5.56 16.42
N GLN A 274 -29.47 -5.56 15.73
CA GLN A 274 -30.56 -4.61 16.02
C GLN A 274 -31.12 -4.77 17.43
N LYS A 275 -31.37 -6.01 17.86
CA LYS A 275 -31.86 -6.32 19.21
C LYS A 275 -30.88 -5.84 20.27
N LYS A 276 -29.58 -6.11 20.09
CA LYS A 276 -28.54 -5.70 21.01
C LYS A 276 -28.40 -4.18 21.08
N PHE A 277 -28.43 -3.51 19.93
CA PHE A 277 -28.41 -2.05 19.88
C PHE A 277 -29.60 -1.43 20.64
N ILE A 278 -30.81 -1.99 20.49
CA ILE A 278 -32.00 -1.55 21.25
C ILE A 278 -31.82 -1.81 22.75
N GLU A 279 -31.24 -2.93 23.14
CA GLU A 279 -30.95 -3.26 24.53
C GLU A 279 -29.97 -2.26 25.16
N LEU A 280 -28.82 -2.02 24.51
CA LEU A 280 -27.82 -1.07 24.98
C LEU A 280 -28.35 0.37 24.99
N SER A 281 -29.19 0.73 24.02
CA SER A 281 -29.80 2.07 23.95
C SER A 281 -30.77 2.37 25.11
N LYS A 282 -31.22 1.36 25.87
CA LYS A 282 -32.04 1.58 27.09
C LYS A 282 -31.20 2.00 28.31
N LEU A 283 -29.88 1.92 28.23
CA LEU A 283 -28.96 2.24 29.34
C LEU A 283 -28.66 3.74 29.47
N ILE A 284 -29.13 4.55 28.52
CA ILE A 284 -28.90 6.00 28.41
C ILE A 284 -30.20 6.75 28.16
#